data_AF-A0A5J6SPX5-F1
#
_entry.id   AF-A0A5J6SPX5-F1
#
_cell.length_a   1.000
_cell.length_b   1.000
_cell.length_c   1.000
_cell.angle_alpha   90.00
_cell.angle_beta   90.00
_cell.angle_gamma   90.00
#
_symmetry.space_group_name_H-M   'P 1'
#
loop_
_entity.id
_entity.type
_entity.pdbx_description
1 polymer ?
#
loop_
_entity_poly.entity_id
_entity_poly.type
_entity_poly.pdbx_seq_one_letter_code
_entity_poly.pdbx_strand_id
1 'polypeptide(L)'
;MVFLLLATIVLIPFCYTELKKNSLEKQAEEYLTEGKGYGLQEIKSIESVFSKLPVWSVRVVFEDESKINYYYQIKSGNTRGLLLASHF
;
A
#
# COMPACT_ATOMS: atom_id res chain seq x y z
N MET A 1 -21.12 17.93 -24.31
CA MET A 1 -21.57 16.81 -23.44
C MET A 1 -20.73 15.54 -23.62
N VAL A 2 -20.50 15.06 -24.85
CA VAL A 2 -19.73 13.83 -25.11
C VAL A 2 -18.29 13.86 -24.57
N PHE A 3 -17.57 14.98 -24.72
CA PHE A 3 -16.21 15.14 -24.18
C PHE A 3 -16.16 15.06 -22.65
N LEU A 4 -17.14 15.66 -21.98
CA LEU A 4 -17.30 15.61 -20.53
C LEU A 4 -17.57 14.19 -20.05
N LEU A 5 -18.39 13.43 -20.81
CA LEU A 5 -18.69 12.03 -20.51
C LEU A 5 -17.45 11.14 -20.63
N LEU A 6 -16.65 11.33 -21.68
CA LEU A 6 -15.37 10.65 -21.88
C LEU A 6 -14.37 10.97 -20.75
N ALA A 7 -14.25 12.24 -20.36
CA ALA A 7 -13.39 12.65 -19.26
C ALA A 7 -13.81 11.98 -17.93
N THR A 8 -15.11 11.94 -17.63
CA THR A 8 -15.62 11.27 -16.42
C THR A 8 -15.31 9.77 -16.41
N ILE A 9 -15.46 9.09 -17.54
CA ILE A 9 -15.16 7.64 -17.66
C ILE A 9 -13.69 7.34 -17.33
N VAL A 10 -12.77 8.23 -17.71
CA VAL A 10 -11.33 8.07 -17.42
C VAL A 10 -10.99 8.45 -15.97
N LEU A 11 -11.70 9.41 -15.38
CA LEU A 11 -11.45 9.85 -14.00
C LEU A 11 -11.93 8.85 -12.94
N ILE A 12 -13.02 8.10 -13.21
CA ILE A 12 -13.55 7.09 -12.28
C ILE A 12 -12.49 6.04 -11.87
N PRO A 13 -11.80 5.34 -12.81
CA PRO A 13 -10.79 4.36 -12.43
C PRO A 13 -9.60 5.01 -11.72
N PHE A 14 -9.18 6.21 -12.13
CA PHE A 14 -8.10 6.94 -11.47
C PHE A 14 -8.44 7.20 -9.99
N CYS A 15 -9.63 7.76 -9.73
CA CYS A 15 -10.12 8.02 -8.38
C CYS A 15 -10.22 6.71 -7.55
N TYR A 16 -10.77 5.64 -8.14
CA TYR A 16 -10.85 4.34 -7.48
C TYR A 16 -9.46 3.81 -7.08
N THR A 17 -8.46 3.94 -7.96
CA THR A 17 -7.10 3.48 -7.64
C THR A 17 -6.46 4.27 -6.50
N GLU A 18 -6.62 5.60 -6.47
CA GLU A 18 -6.05 6.43 -5.40
C GLU A 18 -6.71 6.16 -4.05
N LEU A 19 -8.04 6.03 -4.02
CA LEU A 19 -8.76 5.65 -2.80
C LEU A 19 -8.31 4.27 -2.27
N LYS A 20 -8.09 3.32 -3.18
CA LYS A 20 -7.63 1.99 -2.80
C LYS A 20 -6.18 2.00 -2.29
N LYS A 21 -5.29 2.79 -2.90
CA LYS A 21 -3.90 2.95 -2.42
C LYS A 21 -3.88 3.47 -0.99
N ASN A 22 -4.54 4.60 -0.75
CA ASN A 22 -4.59 5.24 0.56
C ASN A 22 -5.23 4.31 1.63
N SER A 23 -6.30 3.60 1.27
CA SER A 23 -6.92 2.62 2.18
C SER A 23 -5.98 1.48 2.56
N LEU A 24 -5.13 1.01 1.63
CA LEU A 24 -4.17 -0.06 1.90
C LEU A 24 -2.98 0.44 2.74
N GLU A 25 -2.48 1.64 2.45
CA GLU A 25 -1.41 2.28 3.24
C GLU A 25 -1.85 2.44 4.69
N LYS A 26 -3.05 2.99 4.93
CA LYS A 26 -3.59 3.15 6.27
C LYS A 26 -3.77 1.83 7.01
N GLN A 27 -4.28 0.78 6.35
CA GLN A 27 -4.40 -0.55 6.95
C GLN A 27 -3.04 -1.16 7.30
N ALA A 28 -2.01 -0.91 6.50
CA ALA A 28 -0.65 -1.36 6.81
C ALA A 28 -0.06 -0.58 7.99
N GLU A 29 -0.28 0.74 8.05
CA GLU A 29 0.12 1.59 9.17
C GLU A 29 -0.54 1.11 10.48
N GLU A 30 -1.86 0.92 10.50
CA GLU A 30 -2.60 0.40 11.66
C GLU A 30 -2.08 -0.98 12.07
N TYR A 31 -1.83 -1.87 11.10
CA TYR A 31 -1.28 -3.19 11.39
C TYR A 31 0.12 -3.13 12.02
N LEU A 32 0.99 -2.24 11.53
CA LEU A 32 2.35 -2.11 12.04
C LEU A 32 2.39 -1.43 13.40
N THR A 33 1.59 -0.39 13.58
CA THR A 33 1.56 0.39 14.84
C THR A 33 0.78 -0.32 15.92
N GLU A 34 -0.49 -0.65 15.69
CA GLU A 34 -1.37 -1.26 16.69
C GLU A 34 -1.15 -2.78 16.78
N GLY A 35 -0.94 -3.44 15.64
CA GLY A 35 -0.80 -4.90 15.58
C GLY A 35 0.60 -5.43 15.89
N LYS A 36 1.65 -4.69 15.50
CA LYS A 36 3.06 -5.08 15.70
C LYS A 36 3.82 -4.21 16.69
N GLY A 37 3.27 -3.07 17.12
CA GLY A 37 3.87 -2.20 18.13
C GLY A 37 4.99 -1.30 17.62
N TYR A 38 5.15 -1.13 16.29
CA TYR A 38 6.12 -0.19 15.75
C TYR A 38 5.68 1.26 16.00
N GLY A 39 6.62 2.13 16.34
CA GLY A 39 6.41 3.56 16.36
C GLY A 39 6.38 4.15 14.95
N LEU A 40 5.58 5.19 14.73
CA LEU A 40 5.53 5.91 13.44
C LEU A 40 6.91 6.44 13.01
N GLN A 41 7.74 6.84 13.98
CA GLN A 41 9.11 7.31 13.75
C GLN A 41 10.09 6.21 13.31
N GLU A 42 9.73 4.94 13.45
CA GLU A 42 10.54 3.80 12.98
C GLU A 42 10.20 3.45 11.52
N ILE A 43 9.09 3.98 11.00
CA ILE A 43 8.61 3.73 9.65
C ILE A 43 8.97 4.92 8.77
N LYS A 44 9.90 4.70 7.85
CA LYS A 44 10.35 5.72 6.91
C LYS A 44 9.31 5.99 5.83
N SER A 45 8.70 4.93 5.28
CA SER A 45 7.64 5.06 4.29
C SER A 45 6.71 3.86 4.24
N ILE A 46 5.47 4.13 3.86
CA ILE A 46 4.43 3.14 3.56
C ILE A 46 3.81 3.56 2.22
N GLU A 47 3.96 2.72 1.20
CA GLU A 47 3.52 3.02 -0.17
C GLU A 47 2.75 1.85 -0.77
N SER A 48 1.56 2.08 -1.29
CA SER A 48 0.80 1.07 -2.02
C SER A 48 1.34 0.93 -3.44
N VAL A 49 1.75 -0.29 -3.78
CA VAL A 49 2.32 -0.66 -5.07
C VAL A 49 1.32 -1.53 -5.83
N PHE A 50 0.99 -1.09 -7.05
CA PHE A 50 0.26 -1.88 -8.03
C PHE A 50 1.27 -2.71 -8.85
N SER A 51 1.29 -4.03 -8.67
CA SER A 51 2.28 -4.91 -9.31
C SER A 51 1.62 -6.12 -9.99
N LYS A 52 2.37 -6.93 -10.75
CA LYS A 52 1.80 -8.08 -11.47
C LYS A 52 1.33 -9.20 -10.52
N LEU A 53 2.02 -9.43 -9.40
CA LEU A 53 1.68 -10.45 -8.39
C LEU A 53 2.31 -10.09 -7.04
N PRO A 54 1.52 -9.94 -5.95
CA PRO A 54 0.07 -9.68 -5.92
C PRO A 54 -0.27 -8.36 -6.63
N VAL A 55 -1.53 -8.25 -7.10
CA VAL A 55 -2.01 -7.05 -7.83
C VAL A 55 -1.85 -5.78 -6.99
N TRP A 56 -2.06 -5.88 -5.68
CA TRP A 56 -1.85 -4.81 -4.71
C TRP A 56 -0.97 -5.33 -3.57
N SER A 57 0.07 -4.58 -3.25
CA SER A 57 0.92 -4.79 -2.08
C SER A 57 1.25 -3.45 -1.44
N VAL A 58 1.55 -3.43 -0.15
CA VAL A 58 2.09 -2.25 0.51
C VAL A 58 3.57 -2.45 0.73
N ARG A 59 4.40 -1.59 0.14
CA ARG A 59 5.82 -1.51 0.41
C ARG A 59 6.02 -0.68 1.68
N VAL A 60 6.81 -1.19 2.60
CA VAL A 60 7.21 -0.50 3.82
C VAL A 60 8.73 -0.48 3.87
N VAL A 61 9.28 0.68 4.22
CA VAL A 61 10.70 0.86 4.50
C VAL A 61 10.80 1.36 5.93
N PHE A 62 11.62 0.70 6.74
CA PHE A 62 11.91 1.12 8.11
C PHE A 62 13.16 2.01 8.15
N GLU A 63 13.27 2.86 9.17
CA GLU A 63 14.40 3.79 9.30
C GLU A 63 15.73 3.09 9.57
N ASP A 64 15.71 2.06 10.43
CA ASP A 64 16.88 1.23 10.76
C ASP A 64 17.36 0.40 9.55
N GLU A 65 16.43 -0.04 8.70
CA GLU A 65 16.68 -0.88 7.54
C GLU A 65 16.30 -0.19 6.22
N SER A 66 16.75 1.05 6.05
CA SER A 66 16.38 1.90 4.89
C SER A 66 16.75 1.36 3.49
N LYS A 67 17.50 0.25 3.41
CA LYS A 67 17.85 -0.46 2.17
C LYS A 67 16.98 -1.68 1.89
N ILE A 68 16.11 -2.07 2.83
CA ILE A 68 15.26 -3.24 2.74
C ILE A 68 13.83 -2.79 2.43
N ASN A 69 13.22 -3.41 1.42
CA ASN A 69 11.83 -3.18 1.09
C ASN A 69 11.00 -4.37 1.59
N TYR A 70 10.07 -4.09 2.49
CA TYR A 70 9.13 -5.07 3.00
C TYR A 70 7.81 -4.96 2.23
N TYR A 71 7.39 -6.02 1.56
CA TYR A 71 6.10 -6.04 0.87
C TYR A 71 5.07 -6.79 1.70
N TYR A 72 3.94 -6.14 2.00
CA TYR A 72 2.81 -6.70 2.74
C TYR A 72 1.61 -6.92 1.81
N GLN A 73 0.92 -8.04 2.02
CA GLN A 73 -0.32 -8.38 1.33
C GLN A 73 -1.50 -8.24 2.27
N ILE A 74 -2.42 -7.35 1.94
CA ILE A 74 -3.68 -7.20 2.66
C ILE A 74 -4.71 -8.06 1.93
N LYS A 75 -4.99 -9.25 2.46
CA LYS A 75 -6.11 -10.09 2.02
C LYS A 75 -7.34 -9.73 2.86
N SER A 76 -8.45 -9.46 2.18
CA SER A 76 -9.74 -9.06 2.77
C SER A 76 -10.04 -9.84 4.06
N GLY A 77 -9.98 -9.15 5.21
CA GLY A 77 -10.37 -9.68 6.52
C GLY A 77 -9.28 -10.28 7.41
N ASN A 78 -8.03 -10.46 6.93
CA ASN A 78 -6.93 -10.87 7.79
C ASN A 78 -5.59 -10.44 7.17
N THR A 79 -4.87 -9.53 7.83
CA THR A 79 -3.54 -9.04 7.45
C THR A 79 -2.51 -10.15 7.65
N ARG A 80 -2.54 -11.15 6.76
CA ARG A 80 -1.51 -12.17 6.67
C ARG A 80 -0.39 -11.61 5.80
N GLY A 81 0.50 -10.86 6.45
CA GLY A 81 1.72 -10.33 5.84
C GLY A 81 2.55 -11.48 5.27
N LEU A 82 2.43 -11.75 3.97
CA LEU A 82 3.46 -12.46 3.22
C LEU A 82 4.62 -11.47 3.06
N LEU A 83 5.51 -11.46 4.06
CA LEU A 83 6.75 -10.70 4.03
C LEU A 83 7.63 -11.26 2.92
N LEU A 84 7.69 -10.54 1.80
CA LEU A 84 8.75 -10.70 0.83
C LEU A 84 9.74 -9.56 1.10
N ALA A 85 10.84 -9.88 1.79
CA ALA A 85 11.97 -8.99 1.91
C ALA A 85 12.82 -9.14 0.65
N SER A 86 12.96 -8.06 -0.13
CA SER A 86 13.86 -8.04 -1.28
C SER A 86 14.95 -7.01 -1.06
N HIS A 87 16.20 -7.46 -1.13
CA HIS A 87 17.36 -6.58 -1.25
C HIS A 87 17.52 -6.17 -2.72
N PHE A 88 17.71 -4.88 -2.97
CA PHE A 88 18.24 -4.37 -4.24
C PHE A 88 19.75 -4.15 -4.10
#